data_AF-A0A7V9HIE6-F1
#
_entry.id   AF-A0A7V9HIE6-F1
#
_cell.length_a   1.000
_cell.length_b   1.000
_cell.length_c   1.000
_cell.angle_alpha   90.00
_cell.angle_beta   90.00
_cell.angle_gamma   90.00
#
_symmetry.space_group_name_H-M   'P 1'
#
loop_
_entity.id
_entity.type
_entity.pdbx_description
1 polymer ?
#
loop_
_entity_poly.entity_id
_entity_poly.type
_entity_poly.pdbx_seq_one_letter_code
_entity_poly.pdbx_strand_id
1 'polypeptide(L)' 'IDIILVVTGGGPGNATETLTTYIYRRGVQNIDVGYATAMSQLFLIAVIITIASVIVVVGRKVRDVT' A
#
# COMPACT_ATOMS: atom_id res chain seq x y z
N ILE A 1 12.09 1.69 7.98
CA ILE A 1 11.37 2.42 9.05
C ILE A 1 10.59 3.51 8.35
N ASP A 2 9.26 3.38 8.27
CA ASP A 2 8.40 4.30 7.52
C ASP A 2 8.38 5.68 8.20
N ILE A 3 8.70 6.75 7.47
CA ILE A 3 8.84 8.12 8.01
C ILE A 3 7.53 8.65 8.65
N ILE A 4 6.41 8.12 8.20
CA ILE A 4 5.05 8.54 8.58
C ILE A 4 4.72 8.13 10.02
N LEU A 5 5.23 6.98 10.48
CA LEU A 5 5.05 6.49 11.85
C LEU A 5 5.75 7.41 12.87
N VAL A 6 6.90 7.98 12.49
CA VAL A 6 7.73 8.83 13.36
C VAL A 6 7.26 10.28 13.37
N VAL A 7 6.73 10.79 12.25
CA VAL A 7 6.40 12.22 12.11
C VAL A 7 4.98 12.56 12.59
N THR A 8 4.01 11.63 12.54
CA THR A 8 2.60 11.94 12.92
C THR A 8 1.89 10.87 13.75
N GLY A 9 2.46 9.67 13.89
CA GLY A 9 1.80 8.56 14.58
C GLY A 9 0.43 8.14 13.99
N GLY A 10 0.04 8.68 12.82
CA GLY A 10 -1.27 8.44 12.18
C GLY A 10 -2.42 9.37 12.59
N GLY A 11 -2.17 10.54 13.19
CA GLY A 11 -3.23 11.45 13.69
C GLY A 11 -3.61 12.65 12.78
N PRO A 12 -4.81 13.26 12.94
CA PRO A 12 -5.96 12.88 13.77
C PRO A 12 -7.04 12.11 12.96
N GLY A 13 -7.40 10.91 13.41
CA GLY A 13 -8.47 10.11 12.80
C GLY A 13 -8.08 9.31 11.56
N ASN A 14 -6.87 8.74 11.52
CA ASN A 14 -6.34 7.93 10.41
C ASN A 14 -6.18 8.69 9.06
N ALA A 15 -6.32 10.02 9.04
CA ALA A 15 -6.28 10.81 7.81
C ALA A 15 -4.94 10.74 7.04
N THR A 16 -3.87 10.37 7.73
CA THR A 16 -2.50 10.20 7.20
C THR A 16 -1.98 8.77 7.34
N GLU A 17 -2.82 7.82 7.76
CA GLU A 17 -2.41 6.42 7.92
C GLU A 17 -2.33 5.74 6.54
N THR A 18 -1.12 5.53 6.04
CA THR A 18 -0.90 4.74 4.81
C THR A 18 -1.19 3.26 5.11
N LEU A 19 -1.62 2.49 4.09
CA LEU A 19 -1.95 1.06 4.27
C LEU A 19 -0.80 0.27 4.92
N THR A 20 0.46 0.61 4.61
CA THR A 20 1.66 0.02 5.23
C THR A 20 1.78 0.34 6.71
N THR A 21 1.41 1.54 7.15
CA THR A 21 1.41 1.96 8.56
C THR A 21 0.32 1.22 9.34
N TYR A 22 -0.87 1.06 8.76
CA TYR A 22 -1.96 0.29 9.37
C TYR A 22 -1.58 -1.19 9.57
N ILE A 23 -0.98 -1.81 8.56
CA ILE A 23 -0.53 -3.20 8.64
C ILE A 23 0.59 -3.38 9.66
N TYR A 24 1.53 -2.43 9.73
CA TYR A 24 2.59 -2.43 10.76
C TYR A 24 2.00 -2.34 12.17
N ARG A 25 1.02 -1.47 12.38
CA ARG A 25 0.33 -1.32 13.65
C ARG A 25 -0.42 -2.59 14.04
N ARG A 26 -1.11 -3.23 13.09
CA ARG A 26 -1.83 -4.49 13.33
C ARG A 26 -0.87 -5.67 13.59
N GLY A 27 0.23 -5.79 12.85
CA GLY A 27 1.19 -6.89 12.97
C GLY A 27 2.11 -6.79 14.17
N VAL A 28 2.55 -5.58 14.54
CA VAL A 28 3.52 -5.37 15.63
C VAL A 28 2.84 -5.01 16.96
N GLN A 29 1.77 -4.22 16.98
CA GLN A 29 1.10 -3.84 18.24
C GLN A 29 0.06 -4.87 18.71
N ASN A 30 -0.62 -5.59 17.81
CA ASN A 30 -1.60 -6.61 18.20
C ASN A 30 -1.04 -8.04 18.16
N ILE A 31 0.22 -8.24 17.73
CA ILE A 31 0.89 -9.55 17.59
C ILE A 31 0.14 -10.53 16.63
N ASP A 32 -0.86 -10.04 15.91
CA ASP A 32 -1.60 -10.77 14.86
C ASP A 32 -0.82 -10.78 13.55
N VAL A 33 0.31 -11.49 13.55
CA VAL A 33 1.22 -11.57 12.40
C VAL A 33 0.53 -12.20 11.19
N GLY A 34 -0.34 -13.20 11.38
CA GLY A 34 -1.06 -13.89 10.30
C GLY A 34 -2.07 -13.00 9.57
N TYR A 35 -2.76 -12.12 10.29
CA TYR A 35 -3.70 -11.18 9.69
C TYR A 35 -2.97 -10.03 8.97
N ALA A 36 -1.87 -9.55 9.56
CA ALA A 36 -1.03 -8.53 8.96
C ALA A 36 -0.35 -9.01 7.67
N THR A 37 0.11 -10.27 7.62
CA THR A 37 0.70 -10.86 6.41
C THR A 37 -0.35 -11.06 5.32
N ALA A 38 -1.57 -11.51 5.66
CA ALA A 38 -2.66 -11.63 4.68
C ALA A 38 -3.01 -10.27 4.05
N MET A 39 -3.13 -9.21 4.87
CA MET A 39 -3.35 -7.85 4.35
C MET A 39 -2.18 -7.33 3.51
N SER A 40 -0.94 -7.60 3.91
CA SER A 40 0.26 -7.23 3.14
C SER A 40 0.27 -7.88 1.76
N GLN A 41 -0.10 -9.16 1.68
CA GLN A 41 -0.13 -9.91 0.41
C GLN A 41 -1.22 -9.38 -0.52
N LEU A 42 -2.42 -9.09 0.01
CA LEU A 42 -3.48 -8.47 -0.79
C LEU A 42 -3.08 -7.09 -1.30
N PHE A 43 -2.42 -6.29 -0.47
CA PHE A 43 -1.89 -4.99 -0.87
C PHE A 43 -0.85 -5.12 -1.99
N LEU A 44 0.07 -6.08 -1.86
CA LEU A 44 1.09 -6.34 -2.89
C LEU A 44 0.44 -6.72 -4.23
N ILE A 45 -0.55 -7.62 -4.22
CA ILE A 45 -1.29 -8.01 -5.43
C ILE A 45 -1.98 -6.79 -6.05
N ALA A 46 -2.64 -5.96 -5.25
CA ALA A 46 -3.30 -4.75 -5.74
C ALA A 46 -2.31 -3.77 -6.39
N VAL A 47 -1.13 -3.59 -5.81
CA VAL A 47 -0.06 -2.75 -6.37
C VAL A 47 0.44 -3.32 -7.70
N ILE A 48 0.67 -4.63 -7.78
CA ILE A 48 1.11 -5.29 -9.03
C ILE A 48 0.07 -5.09 -10.14
N ILE A 49 -1.21 -5.33 -9.86
CA ILE A 49 -2.30 -5.12 -10.82
C ILE A 49 -2.35 -3.65 -11.26
N THR A 50 -2.22 -2.72 -10.32
CA THR A 50 -2.23 -1.28 -10.61
C THR A 50 -1.08 -0.91 -11.54
N ILE A 51 0.15 -1.32 -11.22
CA ILE A 51 1.32 -1.05 -12.06
C ILE A 51 1.17 -1.68 -13.44
N ALA A 52 0.74 -2.94 -13.51
CA ALA A 52 0.49 -3.63 -14.79
C ALA A 52 -0.57 -2.90 -15.62
N SER A 53 -1.66 -2.45 -15.00
CA SER A 53 -2.71 -1.70 -15.68
C SER A 53 -2.20 -0.36 -16.24
N VAL A 54 -1.38 0.36 -15.47
CA VAL A 54 -0.78 1.62 -15.90
C VAL A 54 0.17 1.39 -17.08
N ILE A 55 1.03 0.37 -17.01
CA ILE A 55 1.96 0.04 -18.10
C ILE A 55 1.18 -0.33 -19.38
N VAL A 56 0.11 -1.14 -19.26
CA VAL A 56 -0.71 -1.52 -20.41
C VAL A 56 -1.45 -0.31 -21.01
N VAL A 57 -2.05 0.55 -20.17
CA VAL A 57 -2.78 1.74 -20.64
C VAL A 57 -1.83 2.76 -21.28
N VAL A 58 -0.68 3.02 -20.68
CA VAL A 58 0.34 3.92 -21.23
C VAL A 58 0.94 3.36 -22.51
N GLY A 59 1.27 2.06 -22.55
CA GLY A 59 1.78 1.39 -23.75
C GLY A 59 0.78 1.42 -24.91
N ARG A 60 -0.53 1.30 -24.63
CA ARG A 60 -1.59 1.48 -25.64
C ARG A 60 -1.64 2.92 -26.14
N LYS A 61 -1.58 3.91 -25.23
CA LYS A 61 -1.59 5.34 -25.58
C LYS A 61 -0.41 5.74 -26.48
N VAL A 62 0.78 5.17 -26.26
CA VAL A 62 1.99 5.43 -27.07
C VAL A 62 1.84 4.87 -28.49
N ARG A 63 1.20 3.70 -28.64
CA ARG A 63 1.03 3.04 -29.94
C ARG A 63 -0.04 3.69 -30.83
N ASP A 64 -1.01 4.40 -30.23
CA ASP A 64 -2.07 5.10 -30.96
C ASP A 64 -1.65 6.48 -31.50
N VAL A 65 -0.45 6.98 -31.14
CA VAL A 65 0.07 8.32 -31.53
C VAL A 65 1.06 8.26 -32.71
N THR A 66 1.47 7.07 -33.15
CA THR A 66 2.28 6.85 -34.38
C THR A 66 1.39 6.31 -35.49
#